data_AF-A0A380FMR1-F1
#
_entry.id   AF-A0A380FMR1-F1
#
_cell.length_a   1.000
_cell.length_b   1.000
_cell.length_c   1.000
_cell.angle_alpha   90.00
_cell.angle_beta   90.00
_cell.angle_gamma   90.00
#
_symmetry.space_group_name_H-M   'P 1'
#
loop_
_entity.id
_entity.type
_entity.pdbx_description
1 polymer ?
#
loop_
_entity_poly.entity_id
_entity_poly.type
_entity_poly.pdbx_seq_one_letter_code
_entity_poly.pdbx_strand_id
1 'polypeptide(L)' 'MESLGKTFRHLSRKEKLEELVTKGWLSEENRDMFLHDPLISEEIADSLIENVIGQGALPVRFIAGNYCRW' A
#
# COMPACT_ATOMS: atom_id res chain seq x y z
N MET A 1 10.06 13.39 -10.21
CA MET A 1 8.86 12.73 -9.68
C MET A 1 7.70 13.70 -9.77
N GLU A 2 6.66 13.39 -10.54
CA GLU A 2 5.44 14.21 -10.59
C GLU A 2 4.66 14.12 -9.28
N SER A 3 4.01 15.19 -8.83
CA SER A 3 3.16 15.09 -7.65
C SER A 3 1.89 14.27 -7.92
N LEU A 4 1.38 13.61 -6.87
CA LEU A 4 0.04 13.01 -6.91
C LEU A 4 -1.00 14.13 -7.00
N GLY A 5 -1.96 13.96 -7.90
CA GLY A 5 -3.01 14.95 -8.13
C GLY A 5 -3.93 15.12 -6.92
N LYS A 6 -4.59 16.29 -6.81
CA LYS A 6 -5.59 16.55 -5.76
C LYS A 6 -6.79 15.60 -5.81
N THR A 7 -6.99 14.92 -6.93
CA THR A 7 -8.04 13.92 -7.16
C THR A 7 -7.70 12.56 -6.56
N PHE A 8 -6.43 12.27 -6.26
CA PHE A 8 -5.97 10.98 -5.73
C PHE A 8 -6.72 10.56 -4.46
N ARG A 9 -7.10 11.52 -3.61
CA ARG A 9 -7.85 11.25 -2.37
C ARG A 9 -9.20 10.59 -2.60
N HIS A 10 -9.85 10.87 -3.74
CA HIS A 10 -11.21 10.41 -4.08
C HIS A 10 -11.22 9.07 -4.81
N LEU A 11 -10.07 8.60 -5.27
CA LEU A 11 -9.94 7.33 -5.97
C LEU A 11 -10.16 6.14 -5.03
N SER A 12 -10.73 5.07 -5.57
CA SER A 12 -10.78 3.75 -4.91
C SER A 12 -9.38 3.16 -4.73
N ARG A 13 -9.26 2.11 -3.90
CA ARG A 13 -7.97 1.41 -3.70
C ARG A 13 -7.37 0.95 -5.03
N LYS A 14 -8.19 0.35 -5.91
CA LYS A 14 -7.74 -0.14 -7.21
C LYS A 14 -7.24 1.00 -8.10
N GLU A 15 -8.01 2.06 -8.23
CA GLU A 15 -7.65 3.22 -9.05
C GLU A 15 -6.38 3.92 -8.54
N LYS A 16 -6.20 4.00 -7.21
CA LYS A 16 -4.97 4.54 -6.61
C LYS A 16 -3.75 3.73 -7.02
N LEU A 17 -3.84 2.40 -6.95
CA LEU A 17 -2.73 1.52 -7.30
C LEU A 17 -2.44 1.59 -8.82
N GLU A 18 -3.46 1.65 -9.67
CA GLU A 18 -3.29 1.84 -11.13
C GLU A 18 -2.64 3.18 -11.47
N GLU A 19 -2.99 4.27 -10.79
CA GLU A 19 -2.33 5.57 -11.00
C GLU A 19 -0.84 5.51 -10.60
N LEU A 20 -0.50 4.77 -9.53
CA LEU A 20 0.90 4.57 -9.12
C LEU A 20 1.70 3.74 -10.13
N VAL A 21 1.09 2.72 -10.74
CA VAL A 21 1.70 1.95 -11.84
C VAL A 21 1.90 2.83 -13.06
N THR A 22 0.87 3.59 -13.44
CA THR A 22 0.92 4.52 -14.59
C THR A 22 2.02 5.57 -14.45
N LYS A 23 2.25 6.06 -13.23
CA LYS A 23 3.33 7.00 -12.90
C LYS A 23 4.72 6.35 -12.79
N GLY A 24 4.81 5.03 -12.93
CA GLY A 24 6.06 4.26 -12.81
C GLY A 24 6.59 4.15 -11.38
N TRP A 25 5.74 4.36 -10.37
CA TRP A 25 6.13 4.28 -8.95
C TRP A 25 5.92 2.90 -8.35
N LEU A 26 5.12 2.07 -9.02
CA LEU A 26 4.80 0.71 -8.63
C LEU A 26 4.89 -0.19 -9.85
N SER A 27 5.42 -1.40 -9.69
CA SER A 27 5.31 -2.44 -10.71
C SER A 27 3.91 -3.04 -10.69
N GLU A 28 3.50 -3.68 -11.79
CA GLU A 28 2.24 -4.43 -11.85
C GLU A 28 2.20 -5.57 -10.82
N GLU A 29 3.33 -6.23 -10.59
CA GLU A 29 3.47 -7.27 -9.56
C GLU A 29 3.18 -6.72 -8.16
N ASN A 30 3.80 -5.58 -7.80
CA ASN A 30 3.57 -4.97 -6.50
C ASN A 30 2.14 -4.42 -6.37
N ARG A 31 1.52 -3.96 -7.46
CA ARG A 31 0.10 -3.58 -7.50
C ARG A 31 -0.78 -4.76 -7.09
N ASP A 32 -0.53 -5.93 -7.65
CA ASP A 32 -1.33 -7.13 -7.40
C ASP A 32 -1.14 -7.62 -5.97
N MET A 33 0.11 -7.64 -5.48
CA MET A 33 0.42 -7.91 -4.07
C MET A 33 -0.35 -6.94 -3.13
N PHE A 34 -0.30 -5.63 -3.39
CA PHE A 34 -1.03 -4.65 -2.58
C PHE A 34 -2.54 -4.71 -2.74
N LEU A 35 -3.09 -5.46 -3.71
CA LEU A 35 -4.52 -5.64 -3.87
C LEU A 35 -5.02 -6.91 -3.19
N HIS A 36 -4.24 -7.99 -3.28
CA HIS A 36 -4.65 -9.34 -2.90
C HIS A 36 -4.05 -9.82 -1.59
N ASP A 37 -2.85 -9.37 -1.23
CA ASP A 37 -2.07 -9.90 -0.10
C ASP A 37 -1.93 -8.83 0.99
N PRO A 38 -2.90 -8.73 1.91
CA PRO A 38 -2.86 -7.74 2.99
C PRO A 38 -1.88 -8.08 4.11
N LEU A 39 -1.34 -9.30 4.13
CA LEU A 39 -0.47 -9.83 5.17
C LEU A 39 0.82 -10.36 4.57
N ILE A 40 1.88 -10.33 5.36
CA ILE A 40 3.13 -11.03 5.02
C ILE A 40 2.95 -12.53 5.21
N SER A 41 3.81 -13.34 4.60
CA SER A 41 3.76 -14.80 4.83
C SER A 41 3.99 -15.13 6.30
N GLU A 42 3.32 -16.17 6.79
CA GLU A 42 3.44 -16.63 8.17
C GLU A 42 4.87 -17.01 8.52
N GLU A 43 5.58 -17.68 7.59
CA GLU A 43 7.00 -18.02 7.74
C GLU A 43 7.87 -16.77 8.00
N ILE A 44 7.62 -15.67 7.26
CA ILE A 44 8.35 -14.42 7.48
C ILE A 44 7.95 -13.83 8.83
N ALA A 45 6.65 -13.82 9.17
CA ALA A 45 6.17 -13.30 10.45
C ALA A 45 6.80 -14.03 11.65
N ASP A 46 6.83 -15.36 11.62
CA ASP A 46 7.40 -16.23 12.66
C ASP A 46 8.92 -16.04 12.79
N SER A 47 9.58 -15.67 11.69
CA SER A 47 11.02 -15.37 11.68
C SER A 47 11.35 -13.97 12.21
N LEU A 48 10.37 -13.06 12.27
CA LEU A 48 10.61 -11.66 12.67
C LEU A 48 10.62 -11.47 14.20
N ILE A 49 9.76 -12.19 14.93
CA ILE A 49 9.62 -12.07 16.39
C ILE A 49 9.25 -13.41 17.03
N GLU A 50 9.53 -13.59 18.31
CA GLU A 50 9.13 -14.80 19.04
C GLU A 50 7.66 -14.79 19.46
N ASN A 51 7.11 -15.98 19.68
CA ASN A 51 5.74 -16.21 20.17
C ASN A 51 4.64 -15.58 19.30
N VAL A 52 4.80 -15.61 17.98
CA VAL A 52 3.75 -15.22 17.04
C VAL A 52 2.55 -16.16 17.20
N ILE A 53 1.37 -15.58 17.40
CA ILE A 53 0.08 -16.29 17.49
C ILE A 53 -0.90 -15.87 16.38
N GLY A 54 -0.45 -15.00 15.47
CA GLY A 54 -1.24 -14.47 14.37
C GLY A 54 -0.73 -13.11 13.90
N GLN A 55 -1.36 -12.59 12.85
CA GLN A 55 -1.03 -11.29 12.24
C GLN A 55 -2.26 -10.36 12.23
N GLY A 56 -2.02 -9.07 12.43
CA GLY A 56 -3.04 -8.02 12.33
C GLY A 56 -2.73 -7.07 11.18
N ALA A 57 -3.66 -6.88 10.25
CA ALA A 57 -3.51 -5.91 9.17
C ALA A 57 -3.84 -4.49 9.65
N LEU A 58 -2.95 -3.54 9.40
CA LEU A 58 -3.17 -2.11 9.65
C LEU A 58 -3.49 -1.38 8.34
N PRO A 59 -4.41 -0.40 8.34
CA PRO A 59 -4.65 0.45 7.18
C PRO A 59 -3.40 1.27 6.84
N VAL A 60 -2.85 1.07 5.64
CA VAL A 60 -1.73 1.87 5.12
C VAL A 60 -2.28 2.92 4.16
N ARG A 61 -1.74 4.15 4.24
CA ARG A 61 -2.14 5.27 3.39
C ARG A 61 -0.92 5.95 2.80
N PHE A 62 -1.02 6.34 1.53
CA PHE A 62 -0.03 7.21 0.88
C PHE A 62 -0.21 8.66 1.32
N ILE A 63 0.90 9.31 1.67
CA ILE A 63 0.94 10.75 1.97
C ILE A 63 1.47 11.47 0.72
N ALA A 64 0.55 12.07 -0.04
CA ALA A 64 0.90 13.07 -1.05
C ALA A 64 1.11 14.42 -0.34
N GLY A 65 2.29 15.02 -0.50
CA GLY A 65 2.74 16.20 0.26
C GLY A 65 1.73 17.36 0.40
N ASN A 66 1.88 18.11 1.51
CA ASN A 66 1.17 19.33 1.94
C ASN A 66 -0.37 19.32 2.06
N TYR A 67 -1.08 18.29 1.62
CA TYR A 67 -2.56 18.30 1.64
C TYR A 67 -3.20 17.38 2.70
N CYS A 68 -2.40 16.70 3.53
CA CYS A 68 -2.90 16.01 4.72
C CYS A 68 -2.77 16.93 5.94
N ARG A 69 -3.78 17.77 6.19
CA ARG A 69 -4.00 18.36 7.52
C ARG A 69 -4.97 17.46 8.29
N TRP A 70 -4.56 17.09 9.50
CA TRP A 70 -5.36 16.40 10.52
C TRP A 70 -6.51 17.29 10.99
#